data_AF-R7QG61-F1
#
_entry.id   AF-R7QG61-F1
#
_cell.length_a   1.000
_cell.length_b   1.000
_cell.length_c   1.000
_cell.angle_alpha   90.00
_cell.angle_beta   90.00
_cell.angle_gamma   90.00
#
_symmetry.space_group_name_H-M   'P 1'
#
loop_
_entity.id
_entity.type
_entity.pdbx_description
1 polymer ?
#
loop_
_entity_poly.entity_id
_entity_poly.type
_entity_poly.pdbx_seq_one_letter_code
_entity_poly.pdbx_strand_id
1 'polypeptide(L)'
;MGATTVGQVVAMIHSGSRGLAHQVATDALQHMEKALARDRIEVNDRQLPCARIESNYFAEMAAAANFAWVNRSLMTFLARQAFAKLFRKSPAEQNIDVIYDVSHNIAKVETLNKYMGR
;
A
#
# COMPACT_ATOMS: atom_id res chain seq x y z
N MET A 1 -3.09 12.14 -20.01
CA MET A 1 -3.47 11.40 -18.78
C MET A 1 -3.12 12.28 -17.59
N GLY A 2 -4.04 12.47 -16.64
CA GLY A 2 -3.86 13.38 -15.50
C GLY A 2 -5.07 14.31 -15.29
N ALA A 3 -4.97 15.17 -14.27
CA ALA A 3 -5.89 16.29 -14.08
C ALA A 3 -5.37 17.49 -14.89
N THR A 4 -6.00 17.77 -16.03
CA THR A 4 -5.46 18.70 -17.05
C THR A 4 -6.24 20.00 -17.17
N THR A 5 -7.46 20.08 -16.63
CA THR A 5 -8.31 21.28 -16.72
C THR A 5 -8.95 21.63 -15.37
N VAL A 6 -9.16 22.92 -15.15
CA VAL A 6 -9.91 23.42 -13.98
C VAL A 6 -11.36 22.97 -14.09
N GLY A 7 -11.91 22.41 -13.01
CA GLY A 7 -13.27 21.87 -12.98
C GLY A 7 -13.40 20.41 -13.43
N GLN A 8 -12.29 19.74 -13.79
CA GLN A 8 -12.31 18.30 -14.08
C GLN A 8 -12.73 17.51 -12.84
N VAL A 9 -13.71 16.62 -12.99
CA VAL A 9 -14.13 15.71 -11.93
C VAL A 9 -13.13 14.56 -11.81
N VAL A 10 -12.69 14.29 -10.58
CA VAL A 10 -11.80 13.18 -10.24
C VAL A 10 -12.38 12.36 -9.09
N ALA A 11 -12.08 11.06 -9.08
CA ALA A 11 -12.44 10.17 -7.99
C ALA A 11 -11.17 9.69 -7.28
N MET A 12 -11.16 9.74 -5.95
CA MET A 12 -10.07 9.22 -5.13
C MET A 12 -10.54 7.94 -4.42
N ILE A 13 -9.78 6.85 -4.57
CA ILE A 13 -10.03 5.59 -3.88
C ILE A 13 -9.01 5.46 -2.75
N HIS A 14 -9.51 5.48 -1.51
CA HIS A 14 -8.68 5.34 -0.32
C HIS A 14 -9.00 4.03 0.40
N SER A 15 -8.20 2.99 0.15
CA SER A 15 -8.33 1.70 0.82
C SER A 15 -7.00 0.94 0.83
N GLY A 16 -6.86 0.06 1.81
CA GLY A 16 -5.69 -0.79 1.98
C GLY A 16 -6.01 -2.27 1.78
N SER A 17 -5.26 -3.10 2.49
CA SER A 17 -5.29 -4.56 2.51
C SER A 17 -6.40 -5.17 3.39
N ARG A 18 -7.30 -4.34 3.92
CA ARG A 18 -8.39 -4.75 4.82
C ARG A 18 -7.84 -5.48 6.05
N GLY A 19 -8.51 -6.54 6.52
CA GLY A 19 -8.06 -7.31 7.69
C GLY A 19 -6.76 -8.09 7.46
N LEU A 20 -6.36 -8.34 6.22
CA LEU A 20 -5.22 -9.21 5.92
C LEU A 20 -3.90 -8.63 6.43
N ALA A 21 -3.55 -7.37 6.10
CA ALA A 21 -2.28 -6.81 6.61
C ALA A 21 -2.33 -6.53 8.11
N HIS A 22 -3.52 -6.26 8.67
CA HIS A 22 -3.66 -6.10 10.11
C HIS A 22 -3.25 -7.40 10.81
N GLN A 23 -3.69 -8.55 10.29
CA GLN A 23 -3.31 -9.84 10.84
C GLN A 23 -1.82 -10.15 10.59
N VAL A 24 -1.32 -9.93 9.38
CA VAL A 24 0.13 -10.09 9.07
C VAL A 24 0.99 -9.25 10.02
N ALA A 25 0.62 -8.00 10.29
CA ALA A 25 1.32 -7.15 11.24
C ALA A 25 1.24 -7.71 12.67
N THR A 26 0.06 -8.15 13.11
CA THR A 26 -0.14 -8.74 14.45
C THR A 26 0.74 -9.96 14.66
N ASP A 27 0.76 -10.87 13.68
CA ASP A 27 1.54 -12.10 13.73
C ASP A 27 3.06 -11.79 13.70
N ALA A 28 3.46 -10.82 12.88
CA ALA A 28 4.84 -10.38 12.80
C ALA A 28 5.34 -9.75 14.11
N LEU A 29 4.52 -8.95 14.81
CA LEU A 29 4.91 -8.37 16.10
C LEU A 29 5.25 -9.46 17.12
N GLN A 30 4.45 -10.52 17.19
CA GLN A 30 4.73 -11.66 18.08
C GLN A 30 6.02 -12.40 17.70
N HIS A 31 6.31 -12.52 16.40
CA HIS A 31 7.57 -13.10 15.94
C HIS A 31 8.78 -12.21 16.25
N MET A 32 8.64 -10.89 16.09
CA MET A 32 9.69 -9.92 16.37
C MET A 32 10.00 -9.82 17.86
N GLU A 33 9.01 -9.87 18.75
CA GLU A 33 9.23 -9.93 20.20
C GLU A 33 10.10 -11.13 20.61
N LYS A 34 9.85 -12.31 20.03
CA LYS A 34 10.68 -13.50 20.23
C LYS A 34 12.08 -13.33 19.64
N ALA A 35 12.20 -12.64 18.50
CA ALA A 35 13.47 -12.36 17.85
C ALA A 35 14.35 -11.42 18.68
N LEU A 36 13.78 -10.38 19.30
CA LEU A 36 14.51 -9.48 20.20
C LEU A 36 15.22 -10.25 21.33
N ALA A 37 14.49 -11.15 22.00
CA ALA A 37 15.03 -11.96 23.09
C ALA A 37 16.12 -12.93 22.60
N ARG A 38 15.90 -13.60 21.47
CA ARG A 38 16.87 -14.52 20.86
C ARG A 38 18.16 -13.81 20.47
N ASP A 39 18.04 -12.63 19.87
CA ASP A 39 19.16 -11.88 19.27
C ASP A 39 19.77 -10.85 20.25
N ARG A 40 19.26 -10.79 21.49
CA ARG A 40 19.67 -9.85 22.55
C ARG A 40 19.63 -8.38 22.10
N ILE A 41 18.57 -8.03 21.38
CA ILE A 41 18.32 -6.66 20.91
C ILE A 41 17.47 -5.95 21.96
N GLU A 42 18.00 -4.86 22.51
CA GLU A 42 17.25 -3.96 23.40
C GLU A 42 16.63 -2.81 22.60
N VAL A 43 15.38 -2.49 22.91
CA VAL A 43 14.63 -1.41 22.27
C VAL A 43 14.16 -0.41 23.33
N ASN A 44 14.13 0.87 22.97
CA ASN A 44 13.73 1.93 23.90
C ASN A 44 12.24 1.93 24.23
N ASP A 45 11.42 1.28 23.39
CA ASP A 45 9.97 1.19 23.56
C ASP A 45 9.48 -0.19 23.12
N ARG A 46 8.53 -0.76 23.87
CA ARG A 46 7.88 -2.05 23.56
C ARG A 46 7.18 -2.05 22.18
N GLN A 47 6.74 -0.89 21.70
CA GLN A 47 6.09 -0.71 20.41
C GLN A 47 7.08 -0.66 19.24
N LEU A 48 8.39 -0.81 19.48
CA LEU A 48 9.43 -0.88 18.46
C LEU A 48 10.03 -2.29 18.30
N PRO A 49 9.24 -3.39 18.32
CA PRO A 49 9.83 -4.71 18.10
C PRO A 49 10.36 -4.79 16.66
N CYS A 50 11.49 -5.46 16.50
CA CYS A 50 12.14 -5.61 15.21
C CYS A 50 12.77 -6.99 15.05
N ALA A 51 13.08 -7.33 13.80
CA ALA A 51 13.86 -8.50 13.44
C ALA A 51 14.84 -8.13 12.33
N ARG A 52 15.81 -9.01 12.08
CA ARG A 52 16.71 -8.86 10.94
C ARG A 52 15.92 -8.86 9.62
N ILE A 53 16.43 -8.15 8.62
CA ILE A 53 15.71 -7.91 7.35
C ILE A 53 15.44 -9.19 6.56
N GLU A 54 16.25 -10.23 6.80
CA GLU A 54 16.11 -11.56 6.19
C GLU A 54 14.97 -12.40 6.80
N SER A 55 14.23 -11.85 7.77
CA SER A 55 13.03 -12.50 8.30
C SER A 55 11.90 -12.56 7.27
N ASN A 56 10.97 -13.50 7.46
CA ASN A 56 9.84 -13.71 6.54
C ASN A 56 8.90 -12.50 6.44
N TYR A 57 8.91 -11.59 7.43
CA TYR A 57 7.96 -10.49 7.50
C TYR A 57 7.98 -9.59 6.26
N PHE A 58 9.16 -9.35 5.66
CA PHE A 58 9.23 -8.51 4.46
C PHE A 58 8.43 -9.11 3.29
N ALA A 59 8.51 -10.44 3.11
CA ALA A 59 7.73 -11.15 2.10
C ALA A 59 6.22 -11.18 2.43
N GLU A 60 5.87 -11.38 3.70
CA GLU A 60 4.49 -11.37 4.16
C GLU A 60 3.83 -9.98 3.98
N MET A 61 4.54 -8.91 4.33
CA MET A 61 4.13 -7.53 4.09
C MET A 61 3.97 -7.26 2.59
N ALA A 62 4.91 -7.73 1.75
CA ALA A 62 4.81 -7.58 0.30
C ALA A 62 3.57 -8.30 -0.26
N ALA A 63 3.25 -9.50 0.22
CA ALA A 63 2.02 -10.20 -0.15
C ALA A 63 0.77 -9.39 0.27
N ALA A 64 0.79 -8.81 1.46
CA ALA A 64 -0.31 -7.97 1.94
C ALA A 64 -0.46 -6.66 1.14
N ALA A 65 0.65 -6.06 0.68
CA ALA A 65 0.66 -4.92 -0.21
C ALA A 65 0.08 -5.28 -1.60
N ASN A 66 0.43 -6.45 -2.14
CA ASN A 66 -0.16 -6.96 -3.38
C ASN A 66 -1.68 -7.13 -3.28
N PHE A 67 -2.15 -7.66 -2.15
CA PHE A 67 -3.59 -7.74 -1.89
C PHE A 67 -4.25 -6.34 -1.86
N ALA A 68 -3.60 -5.34 -1.26
CA ALA A 68 -4.10 -3.96 -1.26
C ALA A 68 -4.22 -3.36 -2.67
N TRP A 69 -3.22 -3.59 -3.54
CA TRP A 69 -3.27 -3.13 -4.94
C TRP A 69 -4.37 -3.82 -5.75
N VAL A 70 -4.56 -5.13 -5.57
CA VAL A 70 -5.67 -5.86 -6.19
C VAL A 70 -7.01 -5.31 -5.70
N ASN A 71 -7.15 -5.05 -4.40
CA ASN A 71 -8.36 -4.48 -3.82
C ASN A 71 -8.70 -3.11 -4.44
N ARG A 72 -7.72 -2.20 -4.57
CA ARG A 72 -7.94 -0.90 -5.23
C ARG A 72 -8.21 -1.02 -6.73
N SER A 73 -7.61 -2.01 -7.40
CA SER A 73 -7.88 -2.31 -8.81
C SER A 73 -9.33 -2.78 -9.02
N LEU A 74 -9.85 -3.63 -8.13
CA LEU A 74 -11.26 -4.05 -8.14
C LEU A 74 -12.20 -2.87 -7.84
N MET A 75 -11.87 -2.03 -6.87
CA MET A 75 -12.64 -0.81 -6.59
C MET A 75 -12.66 0.14 -7.80
N THR A 76 -11.54 0.28 -8.51
CA THR A 76 -11.45 1.08 -9.74
C THR A 76 -12.36 0.51 -10.83
N PHE A 77 -12.35 -0.82 -11.01
CA PHE A 77 -13.27 -1.49 -11.93
C PHE A 77 -14.73 -1.22 -11.56
N LEU A 78 -15.11 -1.36 -10.29
CA LEU A 78 -16.48 -1.12 -9.83
C LEU A 78 -16.89 0.35 -9.97
N ALA A 79 -16.00 1.29 -9.67
CA ALA A 79 -16.24 2.72 -9.88
C ALA A 79 -16.50 3.02 -11.37
N ARG A 80 -15.70 2.46 -12.28
CA ARG A 80 -15.93 2.57 -13.73
C ARG A 80 -17.30 2.02 -14.14
N GLN A 81 -17.72 0.88 -13.59
CA GLN A 81 -19.06 0.31 -13.87
C GLN A 81 -20.20 1.22 -13.36
N ALA A 82 -20.05 1.81 -12.17
CA ALA A 82 -21.03 2.74 -11.62
C ALA A 82 -21.19 3.99 -12.51
N PHE A 83 -20.08 4.59 -12.94
CA PHE A 83 -20.10 5.73 -13.87
C PHE A 83 -20.68 5.35 -15.23
N ALA A 84 -20.29 4.20 -15.78
CA ALA A 84 -20.82 3.73 -17.05
C ALA A 84 -22.34 3.54 -17.01
N LYS A 85 -22.87 2.98 -15.91
CA LYS A 85 -24.31 2.83 -15.70
C LYS A 85 -25.03 4.18 -15.59
N LEU A 86 -24.45 5.14 -14.86
CA LEU A 86 -25.06 6.45 -14.63
C LEU A 86 -25.10 7.30 -15.91
N PHE A 87 -23.98 7.36 -16.64
CA PHE A 87 -23.82 8.22 -17.80
C PHE A 87 -24.14 7.54 -19.14
N ARG A 88 -24.43 6.23 -19.13
CA ARG A 88 -24.71 5.41 -20.32
C ARG A 88 -23.61 5.50 -21.39
N LYS A 89 -22.36 5.56 -20.94
CA LYS A 89 -21.16 5.61 -21.77
C LYS A 89 -20.13 4.63 -21.23
N SER A 90 -19.33 4.01 -22.08
CA SER A 90 -18.23 3.18 -21.61
C SER A 90 -17.20 4.01 -20.82
N PRO A 91 -16.38 3.39 -19.95
CA PRO A 91 -15.29 4.08 -19.27
C PRO A 91 -14.27 4.73 -20.22
N ALA A 92 -14.06 4.13 -21.40
CA ALA A 92 -13.17 4.65 -22.44
C ALA A 92 -13.71 5.95 -23.05
N GLU A 93 -15.01 6.00 -23.40
CA GLU A 93 -15.66 7.23 -23.89
C GLU A 93 -15.67 8.37 -22.86
N GLN A 94 -15.54 8.02 -21.58
CA GLN A 94 -15.47 8.97 -20.47
C GLN A 94 -14.03 9.32 -20.04
N ASN A 95 -13.01 8.72 -20.67
CA ASN A 95 -11.60 8.88 -20.29
C ASN A 95 -11.32 8.63 -18.80
N ILE A 96 -11.94 7.58 -18.21
CA ILE A 96 -11.75 7.23 -16.80
C ILE A 96 -10.45 6.42 -16.63
N ASP A 97 -9.33 7.14 -16.62
CA ASP A 97 -7.99 6.58 -16.43
C ASP A 97 -7.47 6.72 -14.99
N VAL A 98 -6.62 5.79 -14.57
CA VAL A 98 -5.89 5.92 -13.30
C VAL A 98 -4.75 6.92 -13.51
N ILE A 99 -4.75 8.02 -12.74
CA ILE A 99 -3.66 8.98 -12.76
C ILE A 99 -2.44 8.39 -12.05
N TYR A 100 -2.65 7.90 -10.83
CA TYR A 100 -1.60 7.26 -10.02
C TYR A 100 -2.22 6.43 -8.90
N ASP A 101 -1.47 5.42 -8.42
CA ASP A 101 -1.79 4.64 -7.23
C ASP A 101 -0.54 4.63 -6.33
N VAL A 102 -0.71 5.05 -5.06
CA VAL A 102 0.38 5.17 -4.09
C VAL A 102 0.00 4.56 -2.75
N SER A 103 0.98 3.93 -2.11
CA SER A 103 0.87 3.40 -0.75
C SER A 103 1.41 4.41 0.26
N HIS A 104 0.70 4.62 1.36
CA HIS A 104 1.14 5.45 2.49
C HIS A 104 1.66 4.66 3.71
N ASN A 105 1.49 3.33 3.71
CA ASN A 105 1.92 2.40 4.75
C ASN A 105 2.64 1.23 4.08
N ILE A 106 3.95 1.35 3.89
CA ILE A 106 4.76 0.31 3.25
C ILE A 106 6.25 0.52 3.58
N ALA A 107 7.00 -0.57 3.69
CA ALA A 107 8.47 -0.52 3.67
C ALA A 107 8.97 -0.98 2.29
N LYS A 108 10.01 -0.33 1.76
CA LYS A 108 10.58 -0.62 0.45
C LYS A 108 12.10 -0.58 0.50
N VAL A 109 12.74 -1.42 -0.31
CA VAL A 109 14.17 -1.32 -0.61
C VAL A 109 14.33 -0.32 -1.74
N GLU A 110 15.08 0.75 -1.49
CA GLU A 110 15.27 1.84 -2.45
C GLU A 110 16.75 2.19 -2.60
N THR A 111 17.17 2.51 -3.82
CA THR A 111 18.50 3.09 -4.06
C THR A 111 18.43 4.58 -3.77
N LEU A 112 19.06 5.00 -2.68
CA LEU A 112 19.19 6.41 -2.36
C LEU A 112 20.41 6.98 -3.07
N ASN A 113 20.17 7.78 -4.11
CA ASN A 113 21.21 8.65 -4.64
C ASN A 113 21.51 9.68 -3.56
N LYS A 114 22.61 9.49 -2.83
CA LYS A 114 23.11 10.50 -1.90
C LYS A 114 23.35 11.76 -2.72
N TYR A 115 22.53 12.79 -2.54
CA TYR A 115 22.91 14.14 -2.92
C TYR A 115 24.14 14.46 -2.06
N MET A 116 25.34 14.32 -2.63
CA MET A 116 26.56 14.86 -2.05
C MET A 116 26.50 16.38 -2.21
N GLY A 117 25.73 17.02 -1.33
CA GLY A 117 25.45 18.45 -1.34
C GLY A 117 25.57 19.03 0.06
N ARG A 118 26.81 19.35 0.43
CA ARG A 118 27.33 19.98 1.65
C ARG A 118 27.40 19.10 2.90
#